data_AF-A0A1S8ZZ85-F1
#
_entry.id   AF-A0A1S8ZZ85-F1
#
_cell.length_a   1.000
_cell.length_b   1.000
_cell.length_c   1.000
_cell.angle_alpha   90.00
_cell.angle_beta   90.00
_cell.angle_gamma   90.00
#
_symmetry.space_group_name_H-M   'P 1'
#
loop_
_entity.id
_entity.type
_entity.pdbx_description
1 polymer ?
#
loop_
_entity_poly.entity_id
_entity_poly.type
_entity_poly.pdbx_seq_one_letter_code
_entity_poly.pdbx_strand_id
1 'polypeptide(L)'
;MKIKQIIIPLFLIVVFSQLYLSSFRINIVIQIVVLFILLLLNDFKISSRIVSLLTPLFLIFVIGFFGSVWRNFEIIYFIKDITHFIKPIIGLSLGYLFFQKIDFKFFIKIVVLTGFSMACFHILLVLFNGKLMIEKINELRNAFGKDNFLELFSLLFFCFYNKFLDEKLFKNKMFNSLIFCTLALSCFLYFSRTMVVVCILGFLTIFGYTKINSGNLKIFLGLITVVGLLYIYLFSIKIDRNGKGIEAFLYKVKIAPSEMFNTKIDRENHKQLWDHWRGYEAKRALALMDKTPMSYVVGTGFGSLIDLKFKAPLDKEGIRYISETHNGYIYIFYKTGILGLFLLLYFLLNFYRYIYLNYQFVPVFISIIGISFLFTTLTITGIYNPRDIIIIILGGLLVFSSQQNILLKE
;
A
#
# COMPACT_ATOMS: atom_id res chain seq x y z
N MET A 1 -30.42 -11.89 -6.27
CA MET A 1 -29.86 -11.58 -7.62
C MET A 1 -29.73 -10.07 -7.87
N LYS A 2 -30.74 -9.24 -7.56
CA LYS A 2 -30.74 -7.78 -7.79
C LYS A 2 -29.62 -6.99 -7.09
N ILE A 3 -29.30 -7.30 -5.82
CA ILE A 3 -28.25 -6.58 -5.06
C ILE A 3 -26.85 -6.82 -5.65
N LYS A 4 -26.54 -8.06 -6.07
CA LYS A 4 -25.24 -8.39 -6.69
C LYS A 4 -25.01 -7.61 -8.00
N GLN A 5 -26.08 -7.35 -8.77
CA GLN A 5 -26.03 -6.58 -10.01
C GLN A 5 -25.68 -5.10 -9.79
N ILE A 6 -25.91 -4.56 -8.60
CA ILE A 6 -25.59 -3.17 -8.24
C ILE A 6 -24.20 -3.09 -7.57
N ILE A 7 -23.90 -4.02 -6.66
CA ILE A 7 -22.64 -4.02 -5.89
C ILE A 7 -21.41 -4.15 -6.78
N ILE A 8 -21.44 -5.02 -7.79
CA ILE A 8 -20.25 -5.30 -8.63
C ILE A 8 -19.87 -4.08 -9.48
N PRO A 9 -20.80 -3.43 -10.22
CA PRO A 9 -20.47 -2.20 -10.94
C PRO A 9 -19.92 -1.11 -10.02
N LEU A 10 -20.52 -0.91 -8.84
CA LEU A 10 -20.04 0.09 -7.87
C LEU A 10 -18.62 -0.23 -7.38
N PHE A 11 -18.33 -1.50 -7.09
CA PHE A 11 -16.98 -1.95 -6.73
C PHE A 11 -15.98 -1.66 -7.85
N LEU A 12 -16.33 -1.99 -9.10
CA LEU A 12 -15.47 -1.72 -10.25
C LEU A 12 -15.24 -0.22 -10.43
N ILE A 13 -16.28 0.61 -10.32
CA ILE A 13 -16.14 2.08 -10.40
C ILE A 13 -15.15 2.59 -9.35
N VAL A 14 -15.26 2.13 -8.09
CA VAL A 14 -14.33 2.52 -7.02
C VAL A 14 -12.91 2.08 -7.34
N VAL A 15 -12.69 0.82 -7.76
CA VAL A 15 -11.36 0.30 -8.05
C VAL A 15 -10.71 0.97 -9.27
N PHE A 16 -11.44 1.12 -10.38
CA PHE A 16 -10.92 1.76 -11.60
C PHE A 16 -10.65 3.24 -11.36
N SER A 17 -11.54 3.96 -10.67
CA SER A 17 -11.30 5.36 -10.33
C SER A 17 -10.04 5.50 -9.47
N GLN A 18 -9.80 4.58 -8.53
CA GLN A 18 -8.66 4.62 -7.59
C GLN A 18 -7.30 4.49 -8.28
N LEU A 19 -7.24 3.77 -9.40
CA LEU A 19 -5.99 3.58 -10.13
C LEU A 19 -5.75 4.62 -11.21
N TYR A 20 -6.79 5.02 -11.94
CA TYR A 20 -6.63 5.77 -13.19
C TYR A 20 -7.10 7.22 -13.11
N LEU A 21 -7.94 7.58 -12.14
CA LEU A 21 -8.40 8.96 -12.01
C LEU A 21 -7.25 9.81 -11.44
N SER A 22 -6.83 10.82 -12.20
CA SER A 22 -5.66 11.66 -11.87
C SER A 22 -5.86 12.47 -10.57
N SER A 23 -7.08 12.93 -10.33
CA SER A 23 -7.46 13.68 -9.14
C SER A 23 -7.84 12.79 -7.96
N PHE A 24 -6.95 12.71 -6.98
CA PHE A 24 -7.23 12.04 -5.71
C PHE A 24 -8.50 12.57 -5.00
N ARG A 25 -8.77 13.88 -5.08
CA ARG A 25 -9.94 14.49 -4.40
C ARG A 25 -11.26 13.99 -4.99
N ILE A 26 -11.35 13.94 -6.32
CA ILE A 26 -12.54 13.42 -7.01
C ILE A 26 -12.73 11.95 -6.66
N ASN A 27 -11.63 11.20 -6.55
CA ASN A 27 -11.70 9.80 -6.13
C ASN A 27 -12.37 9.63 -4.76
N ILE A 28 -11.90 10.37 -3.75
CA ILE A 28 -12.47 10.31 -2.40
C ILE A 28 -13.97 10.65 -2.41
N VAL A 29 -14.38 11.65 -3.20
CA VAL A 29 -15.80 11.98 -3.36
C VAL A 29 -16.59 10.80 -3.93
N ILE A 30 -16.09 10.13 -4.97
CA ILE A 30 -16.72 8.92 -5.52
C ILE A 30 -16.84 7.84 -4.43
N GLN A 31 -15.79 7.59 -3.66
CA GLN A 31 -15.81 6.61 -2.57
C GLN A 31 -16.85 6.95 -1.49
N ILE A 32 -16.96 8.22 -1.09
CA ILE A 32 -17.96 8.68 -0.11
C ILE A 32 -19.38 8.50 -0.65
N VAL A 33 -19.62 8.89 -1.91
CA VAL A 33 -20.94 8.74 -2.55
C VAL A 33 -21.32 7.26 -2.64
N VAL A 34 -20.40 6.40 -3.05
CA VAL A 34 -20.66 4.95 -3.11
C VAL A 34 -20.89 4.38 -1.73
N LEU A 35 -20.14 4.80 -0.71
CA LEU A 35 -20.34 4.37 0.67
C LEU A 35 -21.75 4.76 1.16
N PHE A 36 -22.18 5.99 0.87
CA PHE A 36 -23.51 6.47 1.21
C PHE A 36 -24.61 5.67 0.51
N ILE A 37 -24.46 5.39 -0.80
CA ILE A 37 -25.39 4.53 -1.55
C ILE A 37 -25.48 3.15 -0.90
N LEU A 38 -24.36 2.52 -0.54
CA LEU A 38 -24.37 1.21 0.12
C LEU A 38 -25.10 1.26 1.47
N LEU A 39 -24.89 2.30 2.27
CA LEU A 39 -25.58 2.45 3.54
C LEU A 39 -27.11 2.60 3.35
N LEU A 40 -27.55 3.33 2.31
CA LEU A 40 -28.98 3.48 1.99
C LEU A 40 -29.65 2.20 1.50
N LEU A 41 -28.90 1.25 0.93
CA LEU A 41 -29.42 -0.05 0.50
C LEU A 41 -29.76 -1.01 1.68
N ASN A 42 -29.59 -0.55 2.92
CA ASN A 42 -30.27 -0.93 4.17
C ASN A 42 -30.23 -2.39 4.69
N ASP A 43 -29.46 -3.30 4.09
CA ASP A 43 -29.37 -4.71 4.54
C ASP A 43 -28.02 -5.13 5.15
N PHE A 44 -27.15 -4.18 5.47
CA PHE A 44 -25.79 -4.46 5.95
C PHE A 44 -25.69 -4.49 7.47
N LYS A 45 -25.05 -5.54 8.02
CA LYS A 45 -24.81 -5.68 9.46
C LYS A 45 -23.40 -5.19 9.77
N ILE A 46 -23.25 -4.20 10.64
CA ILE A 46 -21.94 -3.73 11.11
C ILE A 46 -21.58 -4.52 12.37
N SER A 47 -20.52 -5.34 12.30
CA SER A 47 -20.03 -6.08 13.47
C SER A 47 -19.25 -5.16 14.43
N SER A 48 -19.32 -5.43 15.74
CA SER A 48 -18.49 -4.73 16.73
C SER A 48 -16.99 -4.90 16.46
N ARG A 49 -16.60 -6.02 15.83
CA ARG A 49 -15.21 -6.29 15.42
C ARG A 49 -14.72 -5.32 14.36
N ILE A 50 -15.51 -5.01 13.33
CA ILE A 50 -15.07 -4.04 12.31
C ILE A 50 -14.96 -2.64 12.89
N VAL A 51 -15.86 -2.26 13.81
CA VAL A 51 -15.79 -0.98 14.52
C VAL A 51 -14.50 -0.88 15.34
N SER A 52 -14.18 -1.92 16.12
CA SER A 52 -12.93 -1.99 16.90
C SER A 52 -11.67 -1.92 16.02
N LEU A 53 -11.70 -2.52 14.83
CA LEU A 53 -10.59 -2.43 13.86
C LEU A 53 -10.47 -1.03 13.24
N LEU A 54 -11.56 -0.31 13.06
CA LEU A 54 -11.56 1.08 12.57
C LEU A 54 -11.16 2.10 13.66
N THR A 55 -11.34 1.77 14.94
CA THR A 55 -11.08 2.69 16.06
C THR A 55 -9.68 3.30 16.02
N PRO A 56 -8.57 2.55 15.83
CA PRO A 56 -7.24 3.16 15.76
C PRO A 56 -7.10 4.18 14.63
N LEU A 57 -7.67 3.90 13.45
CA LEU A 57 -7.63 4.85 12.32
C LEU A 57 -8.44 6.11 12.62
N PHE A 58 -9.61 5.96 13.25
CA PHE A 58 -10.43 7.08 13.66
C PHE A 58 -9.73 7.93 14.72
N LEU A 59 -9.05 7.31 15.68
CA LEU A 59 -8.25 8.02 16.68
C LEU A 59 -7.08 8.79 16.04
N ILE A 60 -6.36 8.19 15.09
CA ILE A 60 -5.32 8.92 14.32
C ILE A 60 -5.93 10.13 13.61
N PHE A 61 -7.08 9.97 12.98
CA PHE A 61 -7.80 11.05 12.30
C PHE A 61 -8.14 12.19 13.27
N VAL A 62 -8.69 11.88 14.45
CA VAL A 62 -9.05 12.86 15.48
C VAL A 62 -7.82 13.56 16.06
N ILE A 63 -6.72 12.83 16.32
CA ILE A 63 -5.45 13.43 16.80
C ILE A 63 -4.92 14.48 15.81
N GLY A 64 -5.08 14.23 14.51
CA GLY A 64 -4.71 15.18 13.46
C GLY A 64 -5.40 16.54 13.59
N PHE A 65 -6.65 16.59 14.06
CA PHE A 65 -7.34 17.85 14.34
C PHE A 65 -6.78 18.56 15.57
N PHE A 66 -6.46 17.83 16.64
CA PHE A 66 -5.89 18.44 17.85
C PHE A 66 -4.56 19.14 17.57
N GLY A 67 -3.69 18.53 16.76
CA GLY A 67 -2.44 19.18 16.34
C GLY A 67 -2.63 20.47 15.55
N SER A 68 -3.79 20.66 14.92
CA SER A 68 -4.14 21.84 14.12
C SER A 68 -4.65 23.02 14.93
N VAL A 69 -5.24 22.80 16.12
CA VAL A 69 -5.95 23.84 16.90
C VAL A 69 -5.11 25.09 17.16
N TRP A 70 -3.78 24.94 17.28
CA TRP A 70 -2.86 26.02 17.62
C TRP A 70 -2.04 26.55 16.44
N ARG A 71 -2.42 26.26 15.19
CA ARG A 71 -1.65 26.65 14.00
C ARG A 71 -2.51 27.33 12.96
N ASN A 72 -1.93 28.35 12.33
CA ASN A 72 -2.48 28.94 11.12
C ASN A 72 -2.03 28.12 9.92
N PHE A 73 -2.99 27.72 9.09
CA PHE A 73 -2.74 26.98 7.86
C PHE A 73 -3.75 27.41 6.80
N GLU A 74 -3.38 27.25 5.53
CA GLU A 74 -4.32 27.45 4.44
C GLU A 74 -5.32 26.28 4.40
N ILE A 75 -6.59 26.62 4.20
CA ILE A 75 -7.69 25.67 4.26
C ILE A 75 -7.54 24.53 3.23
N ILE A 76 -6.87 24.80 2.11
CA ILE A 76 -6.64 23.82 1.05
C ILE A 76 -5.75 22.66 1.50
N TYR A 77 -4.73 22.92 2.32
CA TYR A 77 -3.84 21.89 2.86
C TYR A 77 -4.51 21.11 3.98
N PHE A 78 -5.34 21.78 4.77
CA PHE A 78 -6.14 21.15 5.80
C PHE A 78 -7.14 20.15 5.21
N ILE A 79 -7.90 20.56 4.18
CA ILE A 79 -8.82 19.67 3.45
C ILE A 79 -8.03 18.53 2.79
N LYS A 80 -6.84 18.82 2.23
CA LYS A 80 -5.97 17.76 1.67
C LYS A 80 -5.66 16.70 2.72
N ASP A 81 -5.21 17.06 3.91
CA ASP A 81 -4.89 16.07 4.95
C ASP A 81 -6.12 15.31 5.43
N ILE A 82 -7.27 15.99 5.63
CA ILE A 82 -8.53 15.31 5.95
C ILE A 82 -8.85 14.21 4.93
N THR A 83 -8.78 14.53 3.64
CA THR A 83 -9.07 13.55 2.58
C THR A 83 -8.07 12.38 2.56
N HIS A 84 -6.80 12.59 2.91
CA HIS A 84 -5.80 11.52 2.98
C HIS A 84 -6.05 10.63 4.20
N PHE A 85 -6.33 11.20 5.36
CA PHE A 85 -6.47 10.44 6.60
C PHE A 85 -7.80 9.72 6.74
N ILE A 86 -8.87 10.22 6.13
CA ILE A 86 -10.18 9.55 6.13
C ILE A 86 -10.23 8.38 5.14
N LYS A 87 -9.37 8.41 4.10
CA LYS A 87 -9.32 7.38 3.04
C LYS A 87 -9.28 5.94 3.57
N PRO A 88 -8.33 5.52 4.44
CA PRO A 88 -8.27 4.13 4.87
C PRO A 88 -9.53 3.69 5.66
N ILE A 89 -10.19 4.62 6.36
CA ILE A 89 -11.46 4.36 7.06
C ILE A 89 -12.56 4.05 6.03
N ILE A 90 -12.68 4.89 5.00
CA ILE A 90 -13.66 4.72 3.92
C ILE A 90 -13.37 3.43 3.14
N GLY A 91 -12.12 3.20 2.75
CA GLY A 91 -11.71 2.04 1.96
C GLY A 91 -11.99 0.72 2.66
N LEU A 92 -11.63 0.60 3.95
CA LEU A 92 -11.90 -0.60 4.74
C LEU A 92 -13.42 -0.83 4.90
N SER A 93 -14.18 0.25 5.13
CA SER A 93 -15.64 0.20 5.26
C SER A 93 -16.33 -0.21 3.95
N LEU A 94 -15.93 0.37 2.82
CA LEU A 94 -16.42 0.00 1.49
C LEU A 94 -16.17 -1.47 1.20
N GLY A 95 -14.92 -1.94 1.41
CA GLY A 95 -14.56 -3.34 1.23
C GLY A 95 -15.43 -4.28 2.06
N TYR A 96 -15.63 -3.94 3.33
CA TYR A 96 -16.48 -4.72 4.22
C TYR A 96 -17.93 -4.79 3.72
N LEU A 97 -18.51 -3.65 3.33
CA LEU A 97 -19.90 -3.59 2.88
C LEU A 97 -20.11 -4.29 1.53
N PHE A 98 -19.23 -4.09 0.55
CA PHE A 98 -19.34 -4.70 -0.78
C PHE A 98 -19.48 -6.23 -0.71
N PHE A 99 -18.73 -6.88 0.19
CA PHE A 99 -18.62 -8.34 0.17
C PHE A 99 -19.48 -9.06 1.23
N GLN A 100 -20.29 -8.36 2.04
CA GLN A 100 -21.16 -9.00 3.05
C GLN A 100 -22.14 -10.04 2.48
N LYS A 101 -22.66 -9.78 1.28
CA LYS A 101 -23.71 -10.60 0.63
C LYS A 101 -23.16 -11.43 -0.53
N ILE A 102 -21.84 -11.58 -0.59
CA ILE A 102 -21.12 -12.29 -1.64
C ILE A 102 -20.48 -13.55 -1.03
N ASP A 103 -20.56 -14.67 -1.73
CA ASP A 103 -19.89 -15.91 -1.34
C ASP A 103 -18.37 -15.80 -1.54
N PHE A 104 -17.61 -16.52 -0.73
CA PHE A 104 -16.15 -16.40 -0.70
C PHE A 104 -15.49 -16.69 -2.06
N LYS A 105 -15.92 -17.75 -2.75
CA LYS A 105 -15.40 -18.10 -4.08
C LYS A 105 -15.65 -16.98 -5.09
N PHE A 106 -16.85 -16.39 -5.08
CA PHE A 106 -17.17 -15.28 -5.96
C PHE A 106 -16.40 -14.00 -5.60
N PHE A 107 -16.15 -13.71 -4.32
CA PHE A 107 -15.24 -12.64 -3.89
C PHE A 107 -13.85 -12.83 -4.52
N ILE A 108 -13.23 -14.02 -4.37
CA ILE A 108 -11.92 -14.28 -4.96
C ILE A 108 -11.95 -14.13 -6.48
N LYS A 109 -13.00 -14.63 -7.16
CA LYS A 109 -13.17 -14.43 -8.61
C LYS A 109 -13.22 -12.95 -9.00
N ILE A 110 -13.98 -12.12 -8.28
CA ILE A 110 -14.05 -10.67 -8.56
C ILE A 110 -12.67 -10.06 -8.44
N VAL A 111 -11.93 -10.32 -7.35
CA VAL A 111 -10.58 -9.77 -7.15
C VAL A 111 -9.63 -10.20 -8.25
N VAL A 112 -9.60 -11.50 -8.58
CA VAL A 112 -8.72 -12.05 -9.62
C VAL A 112 -9.07 -11.49 -11.00
N LEU A 113 -10.35 -11.47 -11.38
CA LEU A 113 -10.79 -10.95 -12.68
C LEU A 113 -10.56 -9.44 -12.79
N THR A 114 -10.78 -8.67 -11.73
CA THR A 114 -10.48 -7.24 -11.73
C THR A 114 -8.99 -7.00 -11.94
N GLY A 115 -8.13 -7.71 -11.21
CA GLY A 115 -6.68 -7.64 -11.42
C GLY A 115 -6.27 -8.09 -12.83
N PHE A 116 -6.88 -9.14 -13.36
CA PHE A 116 -6.63 -9.59 -14.74
C PHE A 116 -7.00 -8.53 -15.77
N SER A 117 -8.15 -7.85 -15.61
CA SER A 117 -8.53 -6.73 -16.47
C SER A 117 -7.53 -5.57 -16.39
N MET A 118 -7.02 -5.25 -15.19
CA MET A 118 -5.97 -4.23 -15.03
C MET A 118 -4.66 -4.61 -15.72
N ALA A 119 -4.24 -5.87 -15.56
CA ALA A 119 -3.03 -6.38 -16.18
C ALA A 119 -3.13 -6.36 -17.71
N CYS A 120 -4.28 -6.72 -18.28
CA CYS A 120 -4.55 -6.55 -19.70
C CYS A 120 -4.41 -5.09 -20.12
N PHE A 121 -5.06 -4.16 -19.40
CA PHE A 121 -4.97 -2.73 -19.71
C PHE A 121 -3.54 -2.19 -19.61
N HIS A 122 -2.78 -2.56 -18.59
CA HIS A 122 -1.39 -2.17 -18.42
C HIS A 122 -0.51 -2.71 -19.56
N ILE A 123 -0.65 -3.98 -19.94
CA ILE A 123 0.10 -4.55 -21.07
C ILE A 123 -0.27 -3.82 -22.38
N LEU A 124 -1.54 -3.52 -22.63
CA LEU A 124 -1.96 -2.75 -23.80
C LEU A 124 -1.32 -1.35 -23.80
N LEU A 125 -1.31 -0.65 -22.65
CA LEU A 125 -0.63 0.65 -22.52
C LEU A 125 0.86 0.55 -22.87
N VAL A 126 1.56 -0.47 -22.35
CA VAL A 126 2.98 -0.68 -22.62
C VAL A 126 3.22 -1.01 -24.10
N LEU A 127 2.36 -1.82 -24.73
CA LEU A 127 2.50 -2.21 -26.14
C LEU A 127 2.20 -1.06 -27.12
N PHE A 128 1.14 -0.27 -26.89
CA PHE A 128 0.73 0.78 -27.83
C PHE A 128 1.51 2.09 -27.67
N ASN A 129 1.93 2.44 -26.46
CA ASN A 129 2.64 3.69 -26.19
C ASN A 129 4.14 3.49 -25.99
N GLY A 130 4.57 2.24 -25.79
CA GLY A 130 5.98 1.88 -25.84
C GLY A 130 6.48 2.00 -27.27
N LYS A 131 7.00 3.18 -27.64
CA LYS A 131 8.09 3.20 -28.61
C LYS A 131 9.13 2.23 -28.04
N LEU A 132 9.30 1.06 -28.68
CA LEU A 132 10.26 0.00 -28.30
C LEU A 132 11.73 0.49 -28.19
N MET A 133 11.97 1.79 -28.42
CA MET A 133 13.23 2.52 -28.27
C MET A 133 13.36 3.36 -26.98
N ILE A 134 12.50 3.20 -25.97
CA ILE A 134 12.76 3.86 -24.66
C ILE A 134 13.95 3.16 -23.98
N GLU A 135 15.14 3.76 -24.08
CA GLU A 135 16.38 3.17 -23.56
C GLU A 135 16.45 3.11 -22.02
N LYS A 136 15.57 3.83 -21.31
CA LYS A 136 15.62 3.99 -19.84
C LYS A 136 14.35 3.49 -19.15
N ILE A 137 14.49 2.47 -18.30
CA ILE A 137 13.41 1.90 -17.47
C ILE A 137 12.65 2.96 -16.65
N ASN A 138 13.32 4.04 -16.24
CA ASN A 138 12.70 5.12 -15.47
C ASN A 138 11.63 5.88 -16.27
N GLU A 139 11.84 6.08 -17.56
CA GLU A 139 10.90 6.78 -18.43
C GLU A 139 9.65 5.93 -18.67
N LEU A 140 9.85 4.62 -18.90
CA LEU A 140 8.76 3.64 -19.03
C LEU A 140 7.88 3.64 -17.76
N ARG A 141 8.49 3.58 -16.58
CA ARG A 141 7.76 3.58 -15.30
C ARG A 141 7.03 4.90 -15.00
N ASN A 142 7.57 6.02 -15.44
CA ASN A 142 6.92 7.31 -15.27
C ASN A 142 5.72 7.48 -16.21
N ALA A 143 5.78 6.88 -17.41
CA ALA A 143 4.70 6.94 -18.40
C ALA A 143 3.56 5.94 -18.13
N PHE A 144 3.86 4.72 -17.66
CA PHE A 144 2.88 3.61 -17.65
C PHE A 144 2.48 3.11 -16.25
N GLY A 145 3.10 3.67 -15.20
CA GLY A 145 2.80 3.32 -13.81
C GLY A 145 4.00 2.66 -13.13
N LYS A 146 4.06 2.85 -11.80
CA LYS A 146 5.20 2.41 -10.98
C LYS A 146 4.95 1.08 -10.27
N ASP A 147 3.69 0.74 -10.03
CA ASP A 147 3.22 -0.49 -9.40
C ASP A 147 1.69 -0.61 -9.53
N ASN A 148 1.18 -1.83 -9.32
CA ASN A 148 -0.23 -2.11 -9.07
C ASN A 148 -0.35 -3.31 -8.11
N PHE A 149 -0.58 -3.03 -6.82
CA PHE A 149 -0.69 -4.10 -5.83
C PHE A 149 -1.93 -4.97 -6.02
N LEU A 150 -3.01 -4.47 -6.66
CA LEU A 150 -4.17 -5.30 -6.93
C LEU A 150 -3.79 -6.47 -7.84
N GLU A 151 -3.01 -6.25 -8.89
CA GLU A 151 -2.53 -7.31 -9.78
C GLU A 151 -1.67 -8.34 -9.05
N LEU A 152 -0.77 -7.88 -8.17
CA LEU A 152 0.06 -8.77 -7.36
C LEU A 152 -0.79 -9.63 -6.40
N PHE A 153 -1.73 -9.02 -5.69
CA PHE A 153 -2.61 -9.77 -4.79
C PHE A 153 -3.55 -10.69 -5.56
N SER A 154 -4.02 -10.30 -6.74
CA SER A 154 -4.78 -11.17 -7.65
C SER A 154 -3.96 -12.38 -8.11
N LEU A 155 -2.68 -12.19 -8.42
CA LEU A 155 -1.76 -13.28 -8.75
C LEU A 155 -1.57 -14.23 -7.56
N LEU A 156 -1.32 -13.69 -6.36
CA LEU A 156 -1.17 -14.51 -5.16
C LEU A 156 -2.47 -15.26 -4.81
N PHE A 157 -3.62 -14.59 -4.88
CA PHE A 157 -4.93 -15.21 -4.66
C PHE A 157 -5.13 -16.36 -5.65
N PHE A 158 -4.90 -16.12 -6.94
CA PHE A 158 -5.06 -17.11 -7.98
C PHE A 158 -4.15 -18.33 -7.80
N CYS A 159 -2.85 -18.11 -7.57
CA CYS A 159 -1.86 -19.18 -7.41
C CYS A 159 -2.12 -20.05 -6.19
N PHE A 160 -2.57 -19.45 -5.08
CA PHE A 160 -2.70 -20.15 -3.80
C PHE A 160 -4.13 -20.53 -3.41
N TYR A 161 -5.13 -20.15 -4.20
CA TYR A 161 -6.51 -20.57 -3.97
C TYR A 161 -6.65 -22.10 -3.87
N ASN A 162 -6.13 -22.83 -4.86
CA ASN A 162 -6.22 -24.29 -4.91
C ASN A 162 -5.42 -24.96 -3.78
N LYS A 163 -4.33 -24.32 -3.29
CA LYS A 163 -3.55 -24.83 -2.16
C LYS A 163 -4.34 -24.85 -0.85
N PHE A 164 -5.24 -23.88 -0.65
CA PHE A 164 -5.96 -23.73 0.61
C PHE A 164 -7.38 -24.31 0.59
N LEU A 165 -8.02 -24.40 -0.57
CA LEU A 165 -9.41 -24.87 -0.69
C LEU A 165 -9.57 -26.21 -1.43
N ASP A 166 -8.47 -26.80 -1.92
CA ASP A 166 -8.46 -28.06 -2.68
C ASP A 166 -9.42 -28.08 -3.88
N GLU A 167 -9.76 -26.90 -4.41
CA GLU A 167 -10.59 -26.74 -5.59
C GLU A 167 -10.07 -25.65 -6.54
N LYS A 168 -10.34 -25.82 -7.83
CA LYS A 168 -9.98 -24.84 -8.85
C LYS A 168 -10.93 -23.63 -8.82
N LEU A 169 -10.35 -22.43 -8.93
CA LEU A 169 -11.10 -21.18 -9.03
C LEU A 169 -11.93 -21.12 -10.32
N PHE A 170 -11.31 -21.43 -11.47
CA PHE A 170 -11.98 -21.61 -12.76
C PHE A 170 -11.73 -23.01 -13.33
N LYS A 171 -12.76 -23.58 -13.98
CA LYS A 171 -12.72 -24.94 -14.52
C LYS A 171 -11.83 -25.07 -15.76
N ASN A 172 -11.78 -24.04 -16.61
CA ASN A 172 -11.06 -24.05 -17.89
C ASN A 172 -9.54 -23.88 -17.69
N LYS A 173 -8.75 -24.88 -18.11
CA LYS A 173 -7.28 -24.89 -17.99
C LYS A 173 -6.61 -23.81 -18.84
N MET A 174 -7.07 -23.59 -20.07
CA MET A 174 -6.51 -22.56 -20.96
C MET A 174 -6.73 -21.16 -20.38
N PHE A 175 -7.94 -20.92 -19.85
CA PHE A 175 -8.25 -19.65 -19.20
C PHE A 175 -7.41 -19.42 -17.94
N ASN A 176 -7.17 -20.47 -17.14
CA ASN A 176 -6.27 -20.39 -15.99
C ASN A 176 -4.83 -20.03 -16.39
N SER A 177 -4.29 -20.66 -17.44
CA SER A 177 -2.96 -20.32 -17.95
C SER A 177 -2.90 -18.89 -18.45
N LEU A 178 -3.93 -18.42 -19.15
CA LEU A 178 -4.03 -17.03 -19.62
C LEU A 178 -3.99 -16.04 -18.44
N ILE A 179 -4.83 -16.24 -17.41
CA ILE A 179 -4.85 -15.39 -16.21
C ILE A 179 -3.46 -15.32 -15.56
N PHE A 180 -2.83 -16.48 -15.34
CA PHE A 180 -1.52 -16.56 -14.72
C PHE A 180 -0.47 -15.80 -15.53
N CYS A 181 -0.35 -16.10 -16.83
CA CYS A 181 0.65 -15.50 -17.70
C CYS A 181 0.48 -13.98 -17.80
N THR A 182 -0.75 -13.49 -17.95
CA THR A 182 -1.04 -12.06 -18.04
C THR A 182 -0.71 -11.33 -16.73
N LEU A 183 -1.13 -11.85 -15.58
CA LEU A 183 -0.83 -11.24 -14.28
C LEU A 183 0.67 -11.25 -13.98
N ALA A 184 1.35 -12.39 -14.22
CA ALA A 184 2.78 -12.51 -13.98
C ALA A 184 3.60 -11.59 -14.89
N LEU A 185 3.27 -11.53 -16.19
CA LEU A 185 3.92 -10.64 -17.14
C LEU A 185 3.71 -9.17 -16.76
N SER A 186 2.48 -8.78 -16.45
CA SER A 186 2.19 -7.40 -16.03
C SER A 186 2.93 -6.99 -14.75
N CYS A 187 2.91 -7.85 -13.72
CA CYS A 187 3.65 -7.63 -12.48
C CYS A 187 5.16 -7.45 -12.72
N PHE A 188 5.73 -8.23 -13.64
CA PHE A 188 7.14 -8.12 -14.03
C PHE A 188 7.43 -6.78 -14.74
N LEU A 189 6.57 -6.36 -15.66
CA LEU A 189 6.74 -5.14 -16.46
C LEU A 189 6.66 -3.83 -15.64
N TYR A 190 6.17 -3.85 -14.39
CA TYR A 190 6.23 -2.69 -13.50
C TYR A 190 7.65 -2.34 -13.01
N PHE A 191 8.59 -3.31 -13.02
CA PHE A 191 9.95 -3.15 -12.48
C PHE A 191 9.97 -2.54 -11.06
N SER A 192 9.01 -2.94 -10.21
CA SER A 192 8.82 -2.36 -8.88
C SER A 192 9.54 -3.12 -7.77
N ARG A 193 10.56 -2.49 -7.17
CA ARG A 193 11.29 -3.00 -5.99
C ARG A 193 10.31 -3.35 -4.85
N THR A 194 9.33 -2.47 -4.61
CA THR A 194 8.36 -2.64 -3.53
C THR A 194 7.43 -3.83 -3.78
N MET A 195 6.96 -4.03 -5.02
CA MET A 195 6.13 -5.20 -5.35
C MET A 195 6.90 -6.52 -5.21
N VAL A 196 8.18 -6.55 -5.59
CA VAL A 196 9.03 -7.73 -5.41
C VAL A 196 9.15 -8.10 -3.93
N VAL A 197 9.41 -7.12 -3.05
CA VAL A 197 9.49 -7.37 -1.61
C VAL A 197 8.15 -7.83 -1.05
N VAL A 198 7.04 -7.20 -1.44
CA VAL A 198 5.69 -7.64 -1.03
C VAL A 198 5.39 -9.06 -1.51
N CYS A 199 5.80 -9.42 -2.72
CA CYS A 199 5.67 -10.77 -3.26
C CYS A 199 6.44 -11.79 -2.41
N ILE A 200 7.71 -11.49 -2.09
CA ILE A 200 8.56 -12.33 -1.22
C ILE A 200 7.91 -12.48 0.18
N LEU A 201 7.47 -11.38 0.79
CA LEU A 201 6.79 -11.40 2.10
C LEU A 201 5.50 -12.23 2.04
N GLY A 202 4.76 -12.13 0.93
CA GLY A 202 3.58 -12.96 0.63
C GLY A 202 3.93 -14.44 0.61
N PHE A 203 4.92 -14.86 -0.19
CA PHE A 203 5.38 -16.24 -0.25
C PHE A 203 5.84 -16.74 1.13
N LEU A 204 6.69 -16.00 1.83
CA LEU A 204 7.16 -16.37 3.17
C LEU A 204 6.00 -16.59 4.14
N THR A 205 4.95 -15.76 4.07
CA THR A 205 3.77 -15.90 4.93
C THR A 205 2.90 -17.09 4.53
N ILE A 206 2.72 -17.36 3.24
CA ILE A 206 1.95 -18.51 2.70
C ILE A 206 2.62 -19.87 2.97
N PHE A 207 3.91 -19.87 3.27
CA PHE A 207 4.64 -21.05 3.76
C PHE A 207 4.88 -21.02 5.28
N GLY A 208 4.33 -20.03 6.00
CA GLY A 208 4.37 -19.96 7.45
C GLY A 208 5.70 -19.49 8.04
N TYR A 209 6.66 -19.06 7.22
CA TYR A 209 7.99 -18.61 7.65
C TYR A 209 7.97 -17.24 8.34
N THR A 210 6.90 -16.45 8.20
CA THR A 210 6.75 -15.17 8.92
C THR A 210 6.19 -15.31 10.34
N LYS A 211 5.77 -16.51 10.75
CA LYS A 211 5.44 -16.78 12.16
C LYS A 211 6.70 -16.70 13.00
N ILE A 212 6.69 -15.92 14.07
CA ILE A 212 7.82 -15.83 15.00
C ILE A 212 7.83 -17.10 15.85
N ASN A 213 8.73 -18.02 15.53
CA ASN A 213 9.06 -19.20 16.33
C ASN A 213 10.57 -19.47 16.22
N SER A 214 11.12 -20.33 17.09
CA SER A 214 12.56 -20.58 17.16
C SER A 214 13.16 -21.13 15.86
N GLY A 215 12.41 -21.93 15.10
CA GLY A 215 12.84 -22.47 13.81
C GLY A 215 12.90 -21.40 12.71
N ASN A 216 11.82 -20.64 12.55
CA ASN A 216 11.72 -19.56 11.58
C ASN A 216 12.70 -18.41 11.87
N LEU A 217 13.03 -18.18 13.14
CA LEU A 217 14.04 -17.19 13.51
C LEU A 217 15.42 -17.54 12.94
N LYS A 218 15.79 -18.84 12.90
CA LYS A 218 17.03 -19.29 12.26
C LYS A 218 17.02 -19.02 10.75
N ILE A 219 15.89 -19.29 10.09
CA ILE A 219 15.71 -18.98 8.65
C ILE A 219 15.84 -17.48 8.41
N PHE A 220 15.23 -16.66 9.26
CA PHE A 220 15.31 -15.20 9.17
C PHE A 220 16.75 -14.69 9.36
N LEU A 221 17.50 -15.22 10.32
CA LEU A 221 18.93 -14.92 10.50
C LEU A 221 19.76 -15.33 9.28
N GLY A 222 19.47 -16.50 8.70
CA GLY A 222 20.08 -16.94 7.44
C GLY A 222 19.79 -15.98 6.28
N LEU A 223 18.54 -15.55 6.12
CA LEU A 223 18.14 -14.55 5.12
C LEU A 223 18.84 -13.21 5.32
N ILE A 224 18.93 -12.72 6.56
CA ILE A 224 19.70 -11.50 6.88
C ILE A 224 21.16 -11.66 6.47
N THR A 225 21.75 -12.83 6.72
CA THR A 225 23.15 -13.11 6.34
C THR A 225 23.32 -13.08 4.83
N VAL A 226 22.44 -13.73 4.07
CA VAL A 226 22.46 -13.72 2.59
C VAL A 226 22.29 -12.31 2.05
N VAL A 227 21.35 -11.53 2.60
CA VAL A 227 21.15 -10.13 2.21
C VAL A 227 22.39 -9.30 2.55
N GLY A 228 23.01 -9.52 3.71
CA GLY A 228 24.26 -8.87 4.10
C GLY A 228 25.39 -9.16 3.13
N LEU A 229 25.59 -10.43 2.75
CA LEU A 229 26.57 -10.85 1.75
C LEU A 229 26.29 -10.23 0.38
N LEU A 230 25.02 -10.18 -0.04
CA LEU A 230 24.63 -9.50 -1.28
C LEU A 230 25.01 -8.01 -1.24
N TYR A 231 24.75 -7.30 -0.14
CA TYR A 231 25.16 -5.90 -0.01
C TYR A 231 26.68 -5.75 -0.02
N ILE A 232 27.43 -6.62 0.67
CA ILE A 232 28.90 -6.62 0.61
C ILE A 232 29.37 -6.73 -0.85
N TYR A 233 28.82 -7.67 -1.62
CA TYR A 233 29.10 -7.82 -3.05
C TYR A 233 28.71 -6.58 -3.87
N LEU A 234 27.50 -6.05 -3.69
CA LEU A 234 27.03 -4.86 -4.42
C LEU A 234 27.91 -3.64 -4.12
N PHE A 235 28.44 -3.50 -2.90
CA PHE A 235 29.35 -2.43 -2.53
C PHE A 235 30.79 -2.66 -3.00
N SER A 236 31.22 -3.92 -3.23
CA SER A 236 32.55 -4.22 -3.78
C SER A 236 32.64 -3.97 -5.29
N ILE A 237 31.52 -3.98 -6.02
CA ILE A 237 31.48 -3.69 -7.46
C ILE A 237 31.13 -2.22 -7.77
N LYS A 238 31.68 -1.71 -8.87
CA LYS A 238 31.25 -0.44 -9.48
C LYS A 238 29.99 -0.71 -10.29
N ILE A 239 28.89 -0.06 -9.94
CA ILE A 239 27.61 -0.14 -10.65
C ILE A 239 27.25 1.28 -11.08
N ASP A 240 26.96 1.50 -12.35
CA ASP A 240 26.62 2.82 -12.85
C ASP A 240 25.16 3.18 -12.52
N ARG A 241 24.96 4.39 -11.99
CA ARG A 241 23.65 5.02 -11.77
C ARG A 241 22.85 5.16 -13.07
N ASN A 242 23.56 5.41 -14.18
CA ASN A 242 22.99 5.61 -15.50
C ASN A 242 23.08 4.35 -16.38
N GLY A 243 23.45 3.20 -15.81
CA GLY A 243 23.49 1.92 -16.53
C GLY A 243 22.15 1.57 -17.17
N LYS A 244 22.15 0.67 -18.15
CA LYS A 244 20.91 0.21 -18.82
C LYS A 244 20.40 -1.09 -18.18
N GLY A 245 19.09 -1.32 -18.25
CA GLY A 245 18.49 -2.62 -17.89
C GLY A 245 18.70 -3.03 -16.42
N ILE A 246 19.27 -4.23 -16.23
CA ILE A 246 19.51 -4.86 -14.92
C ILE A 246 20.51 -4.06 -14.08
N GLU A 247 21.50 -3.42 -14.69
CA GLU A 247 22.49 -2.63 -13.97
C GLU A 247 21.84 -1.46 -13.22
N ALA A 248 20.93 -0.72 -13.89
CA ALA A 248 20.14 0.35 -13.26
C ALA A 248 19.30 -0.16 -12.08
N PHE A 249 18.75 -1.38 -12.22
CA PHE A 249 17.97 -2.00 -11.16
C PHE A 249 18.86 -2.37 -9.96
N LEU A 250 20.01 -3.00 -10.19
CA LEU A 250 20.97 -3.36 -9.15
C LEU A 250 21.55 -2.12 -8.45
N TYR A 251 21.82 -1.04 -9.19
CA TYR A 251 22.22 0.24 -8.60
C TYR A 251 21.16 0.75 -7.61
N LYS A 252 19.89 0.70 -8.01
CA LYS A 252 18.78 1.08 -7.12
C LYS A 252 18.68 0.16 -5.91
N VAL A 253 18.90 -1.15 -6.05
CA VAL A 253 18.92 -2.07 -4.89
C VAL A 253 20.05 -1.67 -3.93
N LYS A 254 21.25 -1.39 -4.46
CA LYS A 254 22.42 -0.97 -3.68
C LYS A 254 22.16 0.31 -2.85
N ILE A 255 21.53 1.32 -3.43
CA ILE A 255 21.27 2.62 -2.78
C ILE A 255 20.02 2.62 -1.89
N ALA A 256 19.15 1.60 -1.98
CA ALA A 256 17.85 1.60 -1.27
C ALA A 256 17.94 1.81 0.26
N PRO A 257 18.91 1.24 1.00
CA PRO A 257 19.02 1.50 2.44
C PRO A 257 19.44 2.95 2.73
N SER A 258 20.46 3.46 2.02
CA SER A 258 20.91 4.83 2.24
C SER A 258 19.81 5.82 1.89
N GLU A 259 19.04 5.58 0.81
CA GLU A 259 17.88 6.36 0.37
C GLU A 259 16.89 6.66 1.51
N MET A 260 16.71 5.69 2.43
CA MET A 260 15.79 5.77 3.56
C MET A 260 16.41 6.40 4.81
N PHE A 261 17.67 6.09 5.12
CA PHE A 261 18.25 6.33 6.44
C PHE A 261 19.36 7.38 6.48
N ASN A 262 19.96 7.74 5.35
CA ASN A 262 21.01 8.75 5.35
C ASN A 262 20.41 10.16 5.40
N THR A 263 20.74 10.90 6.46
CA THR A 263 20.26 12.27 6.70
C THR A 263 21.36 13.33 6.56
N LYS A 264 22.62 12.91 6.32
CA LYS A 264 23.73 13.80 6.00
C LYS A 264 23.76 14.01 4.48
N ILE A 265 22.94 14.94 4.03
CA ILE A 265 22.73 15.23 2.62
C ILE A 265 23.17 16.67 2.35
N ASP A 266 24.10 16.81 1.40
CA ASP A 266 24.45 18.09 0.82
C ASP A 266 23.35 18.53 -0.14
N ARG A 267 22.85 19.75 0.04
CA ARG A 267 21.75 20.31 -0.77
C ARG A 267 22.25 20.79 -2.12
N GLU A 268 23.50 21.25 -2.20
CA GLU A 268 24.10 21.74 -3.44
C GLU A 268 24.40 20.58 -4.38
N ASN A 269 24.60 19.37 -3.85
CA ASN A 269 24.70 18.15 -4.63
C ASN A 269 23.32 17.56 -4.95
N HIS A 270 22.68 18.11 -5.99
CA HIS A 270 21.36 17.64 -6.44
C HIS A 270 21.30 16.13 -6.70
N LYS A 271 22.36 15.50 -7.22
CA LYS A 271 22.37 14.04 -7.45
C LYS A 271 22.23 13.27 -6.14
N GLN A 272 23.06 13.61 -5.15
CA GLN A 272 23.02 12.98 -3.83
C GLN A 272 21.69 13.22 -3.12
N LEU A 273 21.12 14.42 -3.27
CA LEU A 273 19.82 14.78 -2.70
C LEU A 273 18.69 13.89 -3.24
N TRP A 274 18.64 13.65 -4.54
CA TRP A 274 17.62 12.77 -5.15
C TRP A 274 17.78 11.32 -4.72
N ASP A 275 19.00 10.83 -4.62
CA ASP A 275 19.28 9.45 -4.18
C ASP A 275 18.91 9.23 -2.71
N HIS A 276 18.76 10.30 -1.93
CA HIS A 276 18.46 10.27 -0.49
C HIS A 276 17.19 11.08 -0.13
N TRP A 277 16.29 11.23 -1.10
CA TRP A 277 15.12 12.12 -0.98
C TRP A 277 14.26 11.84 0.26
N ARG A 278 14.00 10.56 0.56
CA ARG A 278 13.16 10.18 1.70
C ARG A 278 13.80 10.49 3.05
N GLY A 279 15.11 10.23 3.17
CA GLY A 279 15.89 10.62 4.35
C GLY A 279 15.92 12.15 4.54
N TYR A 280 15.98 12.90 3.43
CA TYR A 280 15.89 14.37 3.47
C TYR A 280 14.54 14.85 3.99
N GLU A 281 13.43 14.36 3.43
CA GLU A 281 12.06 14.69 3.87
C GLU A 281 11.90 14.44 5.37
N ALA A 282 12.37 13.29 5.85
CA ALA A 282 12.33 12.93 7.27
C ALA A 282 13.09 13.92 8.15
N LYS A 283 14.32 14.27 7.76
CA LYS A 283 15.11 15.28 8.49
C LYS A 283 14.41 16.63 8.54
N ARG A 284 13.77 17.05 7.44
CA ARG A 284 13.04 18.32 7.38
C ARG A 284 11.80 18.33 8.28
N ALA A 285 11.07 17.22 8.32
CA ALA A 285 9.92 17.04 9.22
C ALA A 285 10.34 17.13 10.70
N LEU A 286 11.37 16.38 11.11
CA LEU A 286 11.87 16.37 12.49
C LEU A 286 12.38 17.76 12.92
N ALA A 287 13.15 18.43 12.06
CA ALA A 287 13.64 19.79 12.35
C ALA A 287 12.53 20.83 12.53
N LEU A 288 11.32 20.59 12.00
CA LEU A 288 10.16 21.44 12.26
C LEU A 288 9.47 21.08 13.58
N MET A 289 9.45 19.81 13.95
CA MET A 289 8.93 19.34 15.23
C MET A 289 9.79 19.84 16.40
N ASP A 290 11.11 19.97 16.21
CA ASP A 290 12.03 20.54 17.21
C ASP A 290 11.66 21.96 17.67
N LYS A 291 11.01 22.74 16.80
CA LYS A 291 10.56 24.09 17.15
C LYS A 291 9.42 24.12 18.16
N THR A 292 8.69 23.02 18.30
CA THR A 292 7.53 22.94 19.18
C THR A 292 7.49 21.54 19.78
N PRO A 293 8.10 21.30 20.96
CA PRO A 293 8.26 19.95 21.53
C PRO A 293 6.96 19.15 21.64
N MET A 294 5.82 19.80 21.89
CA MET A 294 4.50 19.15 21.91
C MET A 294 4.16 18.40 20.60
N SER A 295 4.74 18.81 19.47
CA SER A 295 4.58 18.16 18.18
C SER A 295 5.07 16.70 18.20
N TYR A 296 6.02 16.35 19.05
CA TYR A 296 6.46 14.96 19.20
C TYR A 296 5.36 14.04 19.75
N VAL A 297 4.44 14.57 20.54
CA VAL A 297 3.38 13.80 21.19
C VAL A 297 2.14 13.70 20.31
N VAL A 298 1.59 14.85 19.90
CA VAL A 298 0.31 14.96 19.17
C VAL A 298 0.47 15.34 17.70
N GLY A 299 1.69 15.57 17.24
CA GLY A 299 1.97 15.97 15.87
C GLY A 299 1.83 17.47 15.64
N THR A 300 2.09 17.86 14.40
CA THR A 300 1.92 19.23 13.92
C THR A 300 0.52 19.51 13.39
N GLY A 301 -0.34 18.50 13.30
CA GLY A 301 -1.72 18.62 12.85
C GLY A 301 -1.93 18.60 11.34
N PHE A 302 -3.19 18.52 10.94
CA PHE A 302 -3.63 18.74 9.57
C PHE A 302 -3.40 20.18 9.10
N GLY A 303 -3.12 20.35 7.82
CA GLY A 303 -2.78 21.64 7.21
C GLY A 303 -1.31 22.04 7.35
N SER A 304 -0.54 21.38 8.23
CA SER A 304 0.88 21.67 8.40
C SER A 304 1.71 21.31 7.16
N LEU A 305 2.78 22.08 6.89
CA LEU A 305 3.65 21.84 5.73
C LEU A 305 5.10 21.68 6.15
N ILE A 306 5.82 20.84 5.43
CA ILE A 306 7.24 20.63 5.59
C ILE A 306 7.99 21.55 4.63
N ASP A 307 8.75 22.50 5.18
CA ASP A 307 9.64 23.39 4.43
C ASP A 307 10.91 22.63 4.00
N LEU A 308 10.99 22.35 2.70
CA LEU A 308 12.15 21.73 2.05
C LEU A 308 13.37 22.66 1.99
N LYS A 309 13.24 23.96 2.29
CA LYS A 309 14.30 24.98 2.23
C LYS A 309 14.84 25.32 0.85
N PHE A 310 14.34 24.70 -0.21
CA PHE A 310 14.57 25.06 -1.60
C PHE A 310 13.34 24.68 -2.42
N LYS A 311 13.25 25.16 -3.66
CA LYS A 311 12.20 24.75 -4.61
C LYS A 311 12.65 23.46 -5.29
N ALA A 312 12.06 22.33 -4.89
CA ALA A 312 12.33 21.05 -5.53
C ALA A 312 11.55 20.97 -6.86
N PRO A 313 12.17 20.55 -7.98
CA PRO A 313 11.53 20.42 -9.30
C PRO A 313 10.60 19.20 -9.34
N LEU A 314 9.59 19.20 -8.48
CA LEU A 314 8.53 18.20 -8.40
C LEU A 314 7.32 18.56 -9.28
N ASP A 315 7.21 19.83 -9.67
CA ASP A 315 6.26 20.36 -10.64
C ASP A 315 6.96 21.40 -11.54
N LYS A 316 6.20 22.09 -12.41
CA LYS A 316 6.74 23.06 -13.37
C LYS A 316 7.36 24.29 -12.71
N GLU A 317 6.92 24.67 -11.52
CA GLU A 317 7.33 25.91 -10.82
C GLU A 317 8.27 25.67 -9.62
N GLY A 318 8.45 24.41 -9.26
CA GLY A 318 9.17 23.93 -8.10
C GLY A 318 8.34 24.04 -6.80
N ILE A 319 8.30 22.96 -6.03
CA ILE A 319 7.59 22.88 -4.74
C ILE A 319 8.59 23.07 -3.61
N ARG A 320 8.33 24.06 -2.73
CA ARG A 320 9.09 24.27 -1.49
C ARG A 320 8.44 23.64 -0.27
N TYR A 321 7.11 23.64 -0.22
CA TYR A 321 6.35 23.17 0.92
C TYR A 321 5.56 21.92 0.54
N ILE A 322 5.81 20.81 1.24
CA ILE A 322 5.11 19.55 1.00
C ILE A 322 4.23 19.21 2.20
N SER A 323 3.03 18.68 1.93
CA SER A 323 2.11 18.26 2.99
C SER A 323 2.33 16.83 3.47
N GLU A 324 2.99 16.01 2.64
CA GLU A 324 3.18 14.58 2.83
C GLU A 324 4.61 14.18 2.51
N THR A 325 5.10 13.14 3.17
CA THR A 325 6.43 12.54 2.89
C THR A 325 6.24 11.16 2.32
N HIS A 326 7.19 10.66 1.54
CA HIS A 326 7.08 9.31 0.97
C HIS A 326 7.16 8.20 2.03
N ASN A 327 7.87 8.45 3.14
CA ASN A 327 7.90 7.57 4.29
C ASN A 327 6.65 7.83 5.15
N GLY A 328 5.72 6.88 5.16
CA GLY A 328 4.47 6.93 5.90
C GLY A 328 4.64 6.98 7.42
N TYR A 329 5.69 6.38 7.98
CA TYR A 329 5.94 6.47 9.42
C TYR A 329 6.27 7.90 9.83
N ILE A 330 7.12 8.56 9.06
CA ILE A 330 7.44 9.97 9.25
C ILE A 330 6.24 10.85 8.97
N TYR A 331 5.46 10.55 7.93
CA TYR A 331 4.26 11.32 7.60
C TYR A 331 3.27 11.33 8.77
N ILE A 332 2.95 10.15 9.32
CA ILE A 332 2.02 10.00 10.43
C ILE A 332 2.61 10.59 11.71
N PHE A 333 3.89 10.37 11.98
CA PHE A 333 4.57 10.97 13.11
C PHE A 333 4.57 12.51 13.05
N TYR A 334 4.82 13.08 11.88
CA TYR A 334 4.80 14.53 11.67
C TYR A 334 3.40 15.11 11.89
N LYS A 335 2.34 14.42 11.42
CA LYS A 335 0.96 14.91 11.48
C LYS A 335 0.28 14.67 12.82
N THR A 336 0.55 13.53 13.44
CA THR A 336 -0.21 13.01 14.60
C THR A 336 0.67 12.58 15.78
N GLY A 337 1.98 12.78 15.68
CA GLY A 337 2.93 12.52 16.75
C GLY A 337 3.13 11.03 17.03
N ILE A 338 3.80 10.75 18.15
CA ILE A 338 4.09 9.37 18.56
C ILE A 338 2.81 8.58 18.86
N LEU A 339 1.75 9.26 19.32
CA LEU A 339 0.46 8.63 19.60
C LEU A 339 -0.16 8.04 18.32
N GLY A 340 -0.21 8.83 17.25
CA GLY A 340 -0.73 8.33 15.98
C GLY A 340 0.15 7.24 15.37
N LEU A 341 1.47 7.32 15.53
CA LEU A 341 2.39 6.27 15.10
C LEU A 341 2.14 4.94 15.83
N PHE A 342 1.98 4.97 17.17
CA PHE A 342 1.64 3.77 17.94
C PHE A 342 0.29 3.19 17.55
N LEU A 343 -0.72 4.03 17.30
CA LEU A 343 -2.03 3.58 16.82
C LEU A 343 -1.95 2.92 15.44
N LEU A 344 -1.11 3.46 14.54
CA LEU A 344 -0.88 2.85 13.23
C LEU A 344 -0.20 1.49 13.37
N LEU A 345 0.86 1.40 14.19
CA LEU A 345 1.54 0.12 14.43
C LEU A 345 0.60 -0.89 15.06
N TYR A 346 -0.20 -0.49 16.05
CA TYR A 346 -1.22 -1.34 16.66
C TYR A 346 -2.23 -1.84 15.61
N PHE A 347 -2.73 -0.95 14.75
CA PHE A 347 -3.63 -1.30 13.65
C PHE A 347 -3.02 -2.35 12.70
N LEU A 348 -1.78 -2.13 12.24
CA LEU A 348 -1.10 -3.03 11.30
C LEU A 348 -0.73 -4.37 11.94
N LEU A 349 -0.24 -4.35 13.18
CA LEU A 349 0.11 -5.56 13.93
C LEU A 349 -1.12 -6.42 14.23
N ASN A 350 -2.30 -5.82 14.41
CA ASN A 350 -3.54 -6.58 14.56
C ASN A 350 -3.86 -7.43 13.33
N PHE A 351 -3.53 -6.99 12.11
CA PHE A 351 -3.68 -7.84 10.93
C PHE A 351 -2.58 -8.90 10.84
N TYR A 352 -1.34 -8.56 11.16
CA TYR A 352 -0.25 -9.55 11.22
C TYR A 352 -0.61 -10.71 12.16
N ARG A 353 -1.23 -10.42 13.31
CA ARG A 353 -1.64 -11.44 14.31
C ARG A 353 -2.56 -12.53 13.74
N TYR A 354 -3.23 -12.31 12.61
CA TYR A 354 -4.08 -13.31 11.98
C TYR A 354 -3.31 -14.57 11.55
N ILE A 355 -2.00 -14.49 11.31
CA ILE A 355 -1.20 -15.67 10.97
C ILE A 355 -1.20 -16.72 12.09
N TYR A 356 -1.37 -16.28 13.34
CA TYR A 356 -1.40 -17.14 14.53
C TYR A 356 -2.77 -17.75 14.82
N LEU A 357 -3.80 -17.41 14.04
CA LEU A 357 -5.09 -18.09 14.06
C LEU A 357 -5.00 -19.42 13.25
N ASN A 358 -6.14 -19.93 12.80
CA ASN A 358 -6.19 -21.09 11.93
C ASN A 358 -5.47 -20.81 10.61
N TYR A 359 -4.60 -21.75 10.20
CA TYR A 359 -3.80 -21.63 8.98
C TYR A 359 -4.64 -21.90 7.73
N GLN A 360 -5.53 -20.96 7.41
CA GLN A 360 -6.44 -21.00 6.29
C GLN A 360 -6.23 -19.78 5.38
N PHE A 361 -6.83 -19.80 4.18
CA PHE A 361 -6.67 -18.73 3.19
C PHE A 361 -6.89 -17.33 3.79
N VAL A 362 -8.04 -17.11 4.45
CA VAL A 362 -8.44 -15.77 4.92
C VAL A 362 -7.46 -15.22 5.98
N PRO A 363 -7.17 -15.91 7.10
CA PRO A 363 -6.21 -15.40 8.08
C PRO A 363 -4.79 -15.19 7.51
N VAL A 364 -4.33 -16.10 6.65
CA VAL A 364 -3.01 -15.96 6.00
C VAL A 364 -2.96 -14.70 5.14
N PHE A 365 -3.96 -14.47 4.28
CA PHE A 365 -3.96 -13.30 3.40
C PHE A 365 -4.20 -11.98 4.14
N ILE A 366 -4.97 -11.97 5.23
CA ILE A 366 -5.05 -10.80 6.13
C ILE A 366 -3.67 -10.47 6.70
N SER A 367 -2.91 -11.48 7.15
CA SER A 367 -1.55 -11.27 7.64
C SER A 367 -0.60 -10.80 6.55
N ILE A 368 -0.69 -11.32 5.32
CA ILE A 368 0.11 -10.84 4.19
C ILE A 368 -0.11 -9.35 4.00
N ILE A 369 -1.38 -8.91 3.98
CA ILE A 369 -1.72 -7.48 3.83
C ILE A 369 -1.14 -6.67 5.00
N GLY A 370 -1.26 -7.14 6.23
CA GLY A 370 -0.68 -6.47 7.41
C GLY A 370 0.83 -6.25 7.31
N ILE A 371 1.59 -7.31 7.00
CA ILE A 371 3.04 -7.23 6.80
C ILE A 371 3.39 -6.36 5.58
N SER A 372 2.61 -6.49 4.50
CA SER A 372 2.81 -5.68 3.30
C SER A 372 2.64 -4.20 3.62
N PHE A 373 1.63 -3.82 4.40
CA PHE A 373 1.46 -2.43 4.83
C PHE A 373 2.55 -1.95 5.79
N LEU A 374 3.05 -2.80 6.70
CA LEU A 374 4.23 -2.45 7.51
C LEU A 374 5.44 -2.08 6.62
N PHE A 375 5.65 -2.82 5.54
CA PHE A 375 6.75 -2.54 4.60
C PHE A 375 6.45 -1.37 3.66
N THR A 376 5.26 -1.29 3.08
CA THR A 376 4.91 -0.22 2.13
C THR A 376 4.72 1.12 2.81
N THR A 377 4.40 1.15 4.11
CA THR A 377 4.42 2.38 4.92
C THR A 377 5.81 3.01 4.92
N LEU A 378 6.87 2.22 4.97
CA LEU A 378 8.24 2.74 4.90
C LEU A 378 8.55 3.40 3.55
N THR A 379 8.05 2.85 2.44
CA THR A 379 8.53 3.19 1.09
C THR A 379 7.60 4.12 0.30
N ILE A 380 6.28 3.97 0.46
CA ILE A 380 5.24 4.60 -0.37
C ILE A 380 3.98 4.92 0.45
N THR A 381 4.13 5.39 1.70
CA THR A 381 3.05 5.79 2.62
C THR A 381 1.98 4.75 3.00
N GLY A 382 2.11 3.49 2.57
CA GLY A 382 1.29 2.37 3.04
C GLY A 382 -0.20 2.58 2.80
N ILE A 383 -1.02 2.45 3.85
CA ILE A 383 -2.49 2.61 3.78
C ILE A 383 -2.94 4.03 3.38
N TYR A 384 -2.06 5.02 3.54
CA TYR A 384 -2.31 6.42 3.17
C TYR A 384 -1.87 6.74 1.73
N ASN A 385 -1.34 5.75 0.99
CA ASN A 385 -1.01 5.94 -0.40
C ASN A 385 -2.27 6.30 -1.20
N PRO A 386 -2.27 7.41 -1.97
CA PRO A 386 -3.44 7.85 -2.74
C PRO A 386 -4.01 6.83 -3.72
N ARG A 387 -3.22 5.84 -4.16
CA ARG A 387 -3.62 4.79 -5.12
C ARG A 387 -3.83 3.41 -4.49
N ASP A 388 -3.67 3.25 -3.17
CA ASP A 388 -3.89 1.95 -2.52
C ASP A 388 -5.34 1.48 -2.65
N ILE A 389 -5.52 0.23 -3.09
CA ILE A 389 -6.79 -0.50 -3.16
C ILE A 389 -6.80 -1.68 -2.18
N ILE A 390 -5.64 -2.09 -1.68
CA ILE A 390 -5.54 -3.32 -0.87
C ILE A 390 -6.31 -3.17 0.43
N ILE A 391 -6.48 -1.94 0.96
CA ILE A 391 -7.36 -1.68 2.10
C ILE A 391 -8.83 -2.07 1.85
N ILE A 392 -9.33 -1.93 0.61
CA ILE A 392 -10.68 -2.37 0.21
C ILE A 392 -10.75 -3.89 0.17
N ILE A 393 -9.74 -4.55 -0.39
CA ILE A 393 -9.67 -6.02 -0.42
C ILE A 393 -9.58 -6.59 1.01
N LEU A 394 -8.84 -5.92 1.90
CA LEU A 394 -8.77 -6.25 3.31
C LEU A 394 -10.14 -6.19 3.98
N GLY A 395 -10.92 -5.14 3.71
CA GLY A 395 -12.31 -5.04 4.19
C GLY A 395 -13.15 -6.25 3.80
N GLY A 396 -13.01 -6.72 2.54
CA GLY A 396 -13.67 -7.94 2.07
C GLY A 396 -13.23 -9.21 2.81
N LEU A 397 -11.92 -9.40 3.00
CA LEU A 397 -11.40 -10.55 3.77
C LEU A 397 -11.91 -10.58 5.22
N LEU A 398 -12.09 -9.41 5.85
CA LEU A 398 -12.62 -9.31 7.21
C LEU A 398 -14.06 -9.81 7.34
N VAL A 399 -14.89 -9.69 6.28
CA VAL A 399 -16.22 -10.30 6.24
C VAL A 399 -16.11 -11.80 6.47
N PHE A 400 -15.31 -12.48 5.65
CA PHE A 400 -15.18 -13.94 5.69
C PHE A 400 -14.49 -14.44 6.95
N SER A 401 -13.58 -13.65 7.54
CA SER A 401 -13.02 -13.97 8.85
C SER A 401 -14.07 -13.90 9.97
N SER A 402 -15.00 -12.94 9.91
CA SER A 402 -16.05 -12.82 10.92
C SER A 402 -17.06 -13.97 10.82
N GLN A 403 -17.35 -14.45 9.61
CA GLN A 403 -18.25 -15.59 9.36
C GLN A 403 -17.64 -16.93 9.79
N GLN A 404 -16.35 -17.16 9.55
CA GLN A 404 -15.67 -18.40 9.99
C GLN A 404 -15.64 -18.58 11.51
N ASN A 405 -15.61 -17.49 12.29
CA ASN A 405 -15.67 -17.57 13.75
C ASN A 405 -17.10 -17.84 14.28
N ILE A 406 -18.13 -17.63 13.48
CA ILE A 406 -19.52 -18.00 13.83
C ILE A 406 -19.69 -19.51 13.65
N LEU A 407 -19.10 -20.09 12.59
CA LEU A 407 -19.10 -21.53 12.33
C LEU A 407 -18.23 -22.37 13.27
N LEU A 408 -17.41 -21.74 14.12
CA LEU A 408 -16.59 -22.42 15.15
C LEU A 408 -17.19 -22.30 16.57
N LYS A 409 -18.35 -21.66 16.70
CA LYS A 409 -19.11 -21.54 17.95
C LYS A 409 -20.41 -22.37 17.96
N GLU A 410 -20.64 -23.14 16.91
CA GLU A 410 -21.58 -24.26 16.82
C GLU A 410 -20.77 -25.55 16.77
#